data_AF-A0A2H0SLW4-F1
#
_entry.id   AF-A0A2H0SLW4-F1
#
_cell.length_a   1.000
_cell.length_b   1.000
_cell.length_c   1.000
_cell.angle_alpha   90.00
_cell.angle_beta   90.00
_cell.angle_gamma   90.00
#
_symmetry.space_group_name_H-M   'P 1'
#
loop_
_entity.id
_entity.type
_entity.pdbx_description
1 polymer ?
#
loop_
_entity_poly.entity_id
_entity_poly.type
_entity_poly.pdbx_seq_one_letter_code
_entity_poly.pdbx_strand_id
1 'polypeptide(L)'
;TDKKAAPEEIVRQLFTYDLLNKYKYPKDRIKLEVDVQFGREIGKKRADIVIYREDMSTPYLMVEVKKPDVKDGLGQLKSYANATGAPILILTDGKLQNNLLRTDPNLFEDLPDIPKFNETVEDVRKKILTYEDLEEVVNLKQLVLDLEDAVLANAGVNPFEEIFKLIYAKLYDELETPANDNRRFRVIAGATNKQNLDNLKRLFEDSKKTWRDIFKDKDEIDIPENAIIPAVSLLQKYRLFGSNLQVIDDAFEYLINQDSKGGKGQYFTPRFVIDMCVKMLRPKKNEVVVDTAAGSAGFLLHAMQYVWSNEITPEKAGARYEVDRVRYAENSLYAIDFDPRSVKIGKAMMLIAGDGKTNVTYANSLDSELWSDEAKARFKKYLHTFDDYDTNAKNQEKMTDFDFDIVLTNPPFAGEVKGTLLNKYDLGFKFNKDFERTSKHQNKMTRDVLFI
;
A
#
# COMPACT_ATOMS: atom_id res chain seq x y z
N THR A 1 -23.66 24.78 -28.10
CA THR A 1 -22.83 25.56 -27.14
C THR A 1 -22.32 24.61 -26.08
N ASP A 2 -21.20 23.97 -26.35
CA ASP A 2 -20.53 23.07 -25.39
C ASP A 2 -19.87 23.88 -24.28
N LYS A 3 -20.66 24.30 -23.29
CA LYS A 3 -20.09 24.72 -22.02
C LYS A 3 -19.60 23.45 -21.33
N LYS A 4 -18.29 23.26 -21.26
CA LYS A 4 -17.68 22.27 -20.36
C LYS A 4 -18.29 22.47 -18.97
N ALA A 5 -18.93 21.44 -18.42
CA ALA A 5 -19.43 21.48 -17.05
C ALA A 5 -18.28 21.82 -16.11
N ALA A 6 -18.54 22.68 -15.12
CA ALA A 6 -17.55 22.94 -14.07
C ALA A 6 -17.24 21.61 -13.36
N PRO A 7 -16.00 21.38 -12.88
CA PRO A 7 -15.66 20.14 -12.17
C PRO A 7 -16.62 19.80 -11.01
N GLU A 8 -17.06 20.81 -10.27
CA GLU A 8 -18.04 20.68 -9.18
C GLU A 8 -19.41 20.21 -9.68
N GLU A 9 -19.83 20.63 -10.88
CA GLU A 9 -21.10 20.19 -11.46
C GLU A 9 -21.08 18.71 -11.82
N ILE A 10 -19.94 18.18 -12.27
CA ILE A 10 -19.78 16.75 -12.57
C ILE A 10 -19.95 15.94 -11.29
N VAL A 11 -19.30 16.36 -10.20
CA VAL A 11 -19.40 15.71 -8.89
C VAL A 11 -20.83 15.81 -8.34
N ARG A 12 -21.48 16.97 -8.46
CA ARG A 12 -22.86 17.16 -8.03
C ARG A 12 -23.83 16.24 -8.76
N GLN A 13 -23.67 16.09 -10.08
CA GLN A 13 -24.47 15.16 -10.87
C GLN A 13 -24.22 13.70 -10.48
N LEU A 14 -22.96 13.31 -10.28
CA LEU A 14 -22.59 11.97 -9.82
C LEU A 14 -23.19 11.67 -8.44
N PHE A 15 -23.06 12.60 -7.49
CA PHE A 15 -23.62 12.42 -6.15
C PHE A 15 -25.15 12.36 -6.17
N THR A 16 -25.79 13.18 -7.00
CA THR A 16 -27.24 13.11 -7.21
C THR A 16 -27.67 11.75 -7.79
N TYR A 17 -26.88 11.21 -8.72
CA TYR A 17 -27.09 9.86 -9.25
C TYR A 17 -26.99 8.81 -8.15
N ASP A 18 -26.00 8.90 -7.26
CA ASP A 18 -25.85 7.98 -6.12
C ASP A 18 -27.03 8.11 -5.14
N LEU A 19 -27.47 9.32 -4.84
CA LEU A 19 -28.64 9.55 -3.97
C LEU A 19 -29.90 8.83 -4.49
N LEU A 20 -30.13 8.89 -5.81
CA LEU A 20 -31.27 8.23 -6.45
C LEU A 20 -31.09 6.70 -6.56
N ASN A 21 -29.90 6.25 -6.96
CA ASN A 21 -29.69 4.87 -7.39
C ASN A 21 -29.04 3.97 -6.33
N LYS A 22 -28.11 4.50 -5.53
CA LYS A 22 -27.43 3.78 -4.45
C LYS A 22 -28.18 3.94 -3.12
N TYR A 23 -28.51 5.18 -2.75
CA TYR A 23 -29.16 5.50 -1.48
C TYR A 23 -30.69 5.50 -1.55
N LYS A 24 -31.26 5.41 -2.77
CA LYS A 24 -32.70 5.23 -3.03
C LYS A 24 -33.59 6.35 -2.50
N TYR A 25 -33.08 7.58 -2.39
CA TYR A 25 -33.90 8.73 -2.05
C TYR A 25 -34.88 9.07 -3.18
N PRO A 26 -36.18 9.33 -2.87
CA PRO A 26 -37.14 9.77 -3.87
C PRO A 26 -36.74 11.09 -4.52
N LYS A 27 -36.93 11.22 -5.84
CA LYS A 27 -36.51 12.40 -6.62
C LYS A 27 -37.16 13.69 -6.14
N ASP A 28 -38.39 13.62 -5.67
CA ASP A 28 -39.14 14.76 -5.13
C ASP A 28 -38.49 15.33 -3.86
N ARG A 29 -37.82 14.49 -3.05
CA ARG A 29 -37.11 14.86 -1.81
C ARG A 29 -35.81 15.61 -2.05
N ILE A 30 -35.21 15.47 -3.23
CA ILE A 30 -33.89 16.03 -3.56
C ILE A 30 -34.08 17.38 -4.27
N LYS A 31 -33.45 18.43 -3.74
CA LYS A 31 -33.39 19.76 -4.36
C LYS A 31 -31.93 20.17 -4.55
N LEU A 32 -31.68 20.85 -5.67
CA LEU A 32 -30.36 21.36 -6.05
C LEU A 32 -30.32 22.87 -5.87
N GLU A 33 -29.15 23.43 -5.56
CA GLU A 33 -28.89 24.87 -5.49
C GLU A 33 -29.87 25.62 -4.57
N VAL A 34 -30.07 25.10 -3.36
CA VAL A 34 -31.05 25.62 -2.41
C VAL A 34 -30.46 26.80 -1.64
N ASP A 35 -31.16 27.94 -1.62
CA ASP A 35 -30.79 29.09 -0.80
C ASP A 35 -30.89 28.78 0.70
N VAL A 36 -29.83 29.09 1.45
CA VAL A 36 -29.80 28.93 2.90
C VAL A 36 -30.01 30.27 3.57
N GLN A 37 -31.07 30.39 4.38
CA GLN A 37 -31.39 31.62 5.10
C GLN A 37 -30.52 31.78 6.34
N PHE A 38 -29.84 32.92 6.47
CA PHE A 38 -29.05 33.28 7.66
C PHE A 38 -29.65 34.52 8.34
N GLY A 39 -30.46 34.29 9.38
CA GLY A 39 -31.16 35.38 10.06
C GLY A 39 -32.08 36.14 9.10
N ARG A 40 -31.86 37.46 8.93
CA ARG A 40 -32.64 38.32 8.02
C ARG A 40 -32.07 38.41 6.59
N GLU A 41 -30.89 37.84 6.33
CA GLU A 41 -30.29 37.84 5.00
C GLU A 41 -30.67 36.55 4.24
N ILE A 42 -31.37 36.70 3.11
CA ILE A 42 -31.77 35.60 2.22
C ILE A 42 -30.86 35.65 0.96
N GLY A 43 -30.37 34.50 0.50
CA GLY A 43 -29.78 34.34 -0.85
C GLY A 43 -28.28 34.63 -1.02
N LYS A 44 -27.50 34.82 0.05
CA LYS A 44 -26.03 35.01 -0.06
C LYS A 44 -25.24 33.70 -0.15
N LYS A 45 -25.83 32.57 0.27
CA LYS A 45 -25.17 31.26 0.28
C LYS A 45 -26.17 30.18 -0.14
N ARG A 46 -25.72 29.28 -1.01
CA ARG A 46 -26.50 28.15 -1.54
C ARG A 46 -25.87 26.84 -1.13
N ALA A 47 -26.69 25.86 -0.78
CA ALA A 47 -26.28 24.48 -0.63
C ALA A 47 -26.45 23.77 -1.97
N ASP A 48 -25.49 22.94 -2.35
CA ASP A 48 -25.49 22.26 -3.65
C ASP A 48 -26.63 21.25 -3.76
N ILE A 49 -26.82 20.44 -2.71
CA ILE A 49 -27.90 19.45 -2.65
C ILE A 49 -28.51 19.47 -1.25
N VAL A 50 -29.84 19.46 -1.18
CA VAL A 50 -30.61 19.28 0.05
C VAL A 50 -31.61 18.16 -0.14
N ILE A 51 -31.64 17.22 0.81
CA ILE A 51 -32.69 16.22 0.92
C ILE A 51 -33.62 16.64 2.05
N TYR A 52 -34.91 16.70 1.76
CA TYR A 52 -35.93 17.07 2.72
C TYR A 52 -36.57 15.85 3.40
N ARG A 53 -37.13 16.06 4.58
CA ARG A 53 -38.03 15.13 5.26
C ARG A 53 -39.38 15.06 4.56
N GLU A 54 -40.30 14.28 5.16
CA GLU A 54 -41.63 14.04 4.61
C GLU A 54 -42.44 15.31 4.30
N ASP A 55 -42.22 16.36 5.08
CA ASP A 55 -42.88 17.65 4.98
C ASP A 55 -42.40 18.54 3.82
N MET A 56 -41.32 18.16 3.12
CA MET A 56 -40.71 18.96 2.05
C MET A 56 -40.19 20.35 2.49
N SER A 57 -40.12 20.61 3.79
CA SER A 57 -39.69 21.89 4.37
C SER A 57 -38.54 21.75 5.33
N THR A 58 -38.41 20.61 6.02
CA THR A 58 -37.35 20.36 6.99
C THR A 58 -36.19 19.63 6.31
N PRO A 59 -34.99 20.23 6.24
CA PRO A 59 -33.80 19.56 5.70
C PRO A 59 -33.41 18.35 6.56
N TYR A 60 -33.13 17.23 5.90
CA TYR A 60 -32.61 16.01 6.50
C TYR A 60 -31.11 15.85 6.25
N LEU A 61 -30.67 16.10 5.02
CA LEU A 61 -29.28 15.95 4.61
C LEU A 61 -28.87 17.13 3.72
N MET A 62 -27.70 17.69 3.97
CA MET A 62 -27.13 18.77 3.16
C MET A 62 -25.77 18.38 2.61
N VAL A 63 -25.55 18.64 1.32
CA VAL A 63 -24.30 18.35 0.62
C VAL A 63 -23.72 19.65 0.10
N GLU A 64 -22.42 19.83 0.32
CA GLU A 64 -21.59 20.84 -0.34
C GLU A 64 -20.56 20.11 -1.20
N VAL A 65 -20.47 20.52 -2.47
CA VAL A 65 -19.51 19.98 -3.43
C VAL A 65 -18.38 20.98 -3.62
N LYS A 66 -17.22 20.72 -3.01
CA LYS A 66 -16.07 21.63 -3.04
C LYS A 66 -14.75 20.90 -3.03
N LYS A 67 -13.74 21.50 -3.68
CA LYS A 67 -12.33 21.10 -3.54
C LYS A 67 -11.84 21.25 -2.09
N PRO A 68 -10.88 20.41 -1.64
CA PRO A 68 -10.51 20.28 -0.24
C PRO A 68 -9.62 21.44 0.21
N ASP A 69 -10.22 22.58 0.53
CA ASP A 69 -9.83 23.28 1.76
C ASP A 69 -10.87 22.90 2.83
N VAL A 70 -10.61 21.76 3.47
CA VAL A 70 -11.56 21.06 4.36
C VAL A 70 -12.01 21.96 5.52
N LYS A 71 -11.16 22.90 5.97
CA LYS A 71 -11.49 23.82 7.08
C LYS A 71 -12.63 24.78 6.71
N ASP A 72 -12.56 25.38 5.52
CA ASP A 72 -13.56 26.36 5.08
C ASP A 72 -14.88 25.69 4.69
N GLY A 73 -14.82 24.52 4.03
CA GLY A 73 -16.01 23.75 3.65
C GLY A 73 -16.79 23.21 4.85
N LEU A 74 -16.11 22.62 5.84
CA LEU A 74 -16.78 22.12 7.06
C LEU A 74 -17.33 23.26 7.91
N GLY A 75 -16.64 24.40 8.00
CA GLY A 75 -17.15 25.58 8.70
C GLY A 75 -18.46 26.10 8.08
N GLN A 76 -18.55 26.09 6.75
CA GLN A 76 -19.74 26.49 6.01
C GLN A 76 -20.90 25.51 6.23
N LEU A 77 -20.67 24.19 6.13
CA LEU A 77 -21.71 23.18 6.38
C LEU A 77 -22.23 23.23 7.82
N LYS A 78 -21.34 23.39 8.82
CA LYS A 78 -21.77 23.57 10.22
C LYS A 78 -22.63 24.83 10.39
N SER A 79 -22.30 25.90 9.66
CA SER A 79 -23.11 27.12 9.64
C SER A 79 -24.49 26.88 9.01
N TYR A 80 -24.57 26.09 7.94
CA TYR A 80 -25.85 25.68 7.34
C TYR A 80 -26.69 24.84 8.28
N ALA A 81 -26.07 23.90 8.99
CA ALA A 81 -26.76 23.08 9.99
C ALA A 81 -27.35 23.95 11.10
N ASN A 82 -26.60 24.93 11.59
CA ASN A 82 -27.07 25.89 12.60
C ASN A 82 -28.29 26.69 12.12
N ALA A 83 -28.33 27.07 10.84
CA ALA A 83 -29.43 27.81 10.25
C ALA A 83 -30.68 26.95 9.94
N THR A 84 -30.48 25.69 9.51
CA THR A 84 -31.54 24.85 8.93
C THR A 84 -32.04 23.74 9.86
N GLY A 85 -31.25 23.36 10.86
CA GLY A 85 -31.53 22.19 11.70
C GLY A 85 -31.21 20.85 11.04
N ALA A 86 -30.55 20.84 9.86
CA ALA A 86 -30.19 19.60 9.18
C ALA A 86 -29.30 18.70 10.07
N PRO A 87 -29.69 17.43 10.31
CA PRO A 87 -28.90 16.52 11.13
C PRO A 87 -27.67 15.94 10.42
N ILE A 88 -27.69 15.81 9.09
CA ILE A 88 -26.60 15.16 8.34
C ILE A 88 -25.98 16.16 7.37
N LEU A 89 -24.65 16.27 7.39
CA LEU A 89 -23.86 17.14 6.53
C LEU A 89 -22.84 16.33 5.76
N ILE A 90 -22.68 16.65 4.47
CA ILE A 90 -21.74 15.98 3.59
C ILE A 90 -20.89 17.03 2.90
N LEU A 91 -19.57 16.88 2.99
CA LEU A 91 -18.61 17.59 2.16
C LEU A 91 -17.96 16.58 1.22
N THR A 92 -18.00 16.82 -0.09
CA THR A 92 -17.34 15.94 -1.05
C THR A 92 -16.76 16.69 -2.24
N ASP A 93 -15.63 16.19 -2.75
CA ASP A 93 -15.07 16.59 -4.05
C ASP A 93 -15.19 15.46 -5.10
N GLY A 94 -15.95 14.41 -4.78
CA GLY A 94 -16.11 13.20 -5.59
C GLY A 94 -15.03 12.14 -5.36
N LYS A 95 -13.92 12.47 -4.70
CA LYS A 95 -12.89 11.51 -4.29
C LYS A 95 -12.93 11.27 -2.78
N LEU A 96 -12.93 12.35 -2.03
CA LEU A 96 -13.10 12.41 -0.59
C LEU A 96 -14.55 12.75 -0.25
N GLN A 97 -15.04 12.13 0.82
CA GLN A 97 -16.35 12.41 1.37
C GLN A 97 -16.26 12.39 2.89
N ASN A 98 -16.65 13.50 3.52
CA ASN A 98 -16.78 13.61 4.96
C ASN A 98 -18.27 13.64 5.29
N ASN A 99 -18.72 12.68 6.10
CA ASN A 99 -20.10 12.61 6.56
C ASN A 99 -20.13 12.99 8.04
N LEU A 100 -20.92 14.01 8.40
CA LEU A 100 -21.09 14.44 9.77
C LEU A 100 -22.54 14.28 10.20
N LEU A 101 -22.73 13.70 11.38
CA LEU A 101 -23.96 13.73 12.14
C LEU A 101 -23.89 14.84 13.18
N ARG A 102 -24.87 15.72 13.19
CA ARG A 102 -25.07 16.69 14.26
C ARG A 102 -25.84 16.05 15.41
N THR A 103 -25.19 15.84 16.54
CA THR A 103 -25.82 15.25 17.74
C THR A 103 -26.26 16.30 18.76
N ASP A 104 -25.65 17.49 18.72
CA ASP A 104 -26.03 18.67 19.50
C ASP A 104 -25.78 19.94 18.66
N PRO A 105 -26.37 21.11 18.96
CA PRO A 105 -26.11 22.33 18.21
C PRO A 105 -24.66 22.61 17.82
N ASN A 106 -23.70 22.31 18.69
CA ASN A 106 -22.26 22.52 18.43
C ASN A 106 -21.44 21.21 18.37
N LEU A 107 -22.08 20.04 18.49
CA LEU A 107 -21.41 18.75 18.49
C LEU A 107 -21.71 18.00 17.19
N PHE A 108 -20.63 17.54 16.57
CA PHE A 108 -20.68 16.77 15.34
C PHE A 108 -19.86 15.50 15.50
N GLU A 109 -20.38 14.41 14.98
CA GLU A 109 -19.78 13.08 14.99
C GLU A 109 -19.59 12.61 13.55
N ASP A 110 -18.48 11.92 13.25
CA ASP A 110 -18.28 11.33 11.94
C ASP A 110 -19.22 10.14 11.73
N LEU A 111 -19.76 10.03 10.51
CA LEU A 111 -20.49 8.87 10.04
C LEU A 111 -19.68 8.11 8.98
N PRO A 112 -19.69 6.77 9.02
CA PRO A 112 -18.95 5.96 8.05
C PRO A 112 -19.55 6.04 6.64
N ASP A 113 -20.86 6.23 6.54
CA ASP A 113 -21.63 6.44 5.30
C ASP A 113 -22.86 7.30 5.62
N ILE A 114 -23.70 7.60 4.63
CA ILE A 114 -25.02 8.21 4.85
C ILE A 114 -26.13 7.15 4.83
N PRO A 115 -27.23 7.37 5.55
CA PRO A 115 -28.36 6.43 5.55
C PRO A 115 -28.98 6.35 4.17
N LYS A 116 -29.35 5.13 3.77
CA LYS A 116 -30.30 4.93 2.68
C LYS A 116 -31.68 5.45 3.08
N PHE A 117 -32.57 5.65 2.10
CA PHE A 117 -33.91 6.20 2.34
C PHE A 117 -34.72 5.41 3.40
N ASN A 118 -34.53 4.10 3.49
CA ASN A 118 -35.20 3.21 4.43
C ASN A 118 -34.33 2.82 5.65
N GLU A 119 -33.21 3.50 5.87
CA GLU A 119 -32.24 3.21 6.92
C GLU A 119 -32.21 4.37 7.92
N THR A 120 -32.03 4.07 9.21
CA THR A 120 -31.87 5.11 10.23
C THR A 120 -30.39 5.48 10.40
N VAL A 121 -30.14 6.65 11.01
CA VAL A 121 -28.77 7.05 11.37
C VAL A 121 -28.11 6.03 12.31
N GLU A 122 -28.87 5.42 13.20
CA GLU A 122 -28.34 4.46 14.17
C GLU A 122 -27.95 3.14 13.49
N ASP A 123 -28.67 2.73 12.45
CA ASP A 123 -28.30 1.57 11.63
C ASP A 123 -26.94 1.80 10.96
N VAL A 124 -26.73 2.99 10.39
CA VAL A 124 -25.45 3.39 9.79
C VAL A 124 -24.32 3.42 10.82
N ARG A 125 -24.57 3.95 12.02
CA ARG A 125 -23.57 3.99 13.11
C ARG A 125 -23.17 2.60 13.58
N LYS A 126 -24.11 1.65 13.60
CA LYS A 126 -23.90 0.26 14.01
C LYS A 126 -23.39 -0.64 12.89
N LYS A 127 -23.37 -0.15 11.66
CA LYS A 127 -22.96 -0.92 10.50
C LYS A 127 -21.55 -1.47 10.71
N ILE A 128 -21.45 -2.79 10.59
CA ILE A 128 -20.16 -3.46 10.53
C ILE A 128 -19.63 -3.36 9.11
N LEU A 129 -18.32 -3.19 8.97
CA LEU A 129 -17.63 -3.27 7.70
C LEU A 129 -16.92 -4.62 7.68
N THR A 130 -17.43 -5.58 6.92
CA THR A 130 -16.81 -6.91 6.79
C THR A 130 -15.83 -6.95 5.63
N TYR A 131 -15.11 -8.05 5.44
CA TYR A 131 -14.21 -8.20 4.29
C TYR A 131 -14.99 -8.25 2.96
N GLU A 132 -16.19 -8.84 2.96
CA GLU A 132 -17.04 -8.93 1.76
C GLU A 132 -17.62 -7.58 1.34
N ASP A 133 -17.71 -6.62 2.26
CA ASP A 133 -18.13 -5.24 1.96
C ASP A 133 -17.03 -4.41 1.29
N LEU A 134 -15.78 -4.92 1.24
CA LEU A 134 -14.65 -4.20 0.64
C LEU A 134 -14.62 -4.37 -0.88
N GLU A 135 -14.44 -3.25 -1.58
CA GLU A 135 -14.31 -3.20 -3.03
C GLU A 135 -12.88 -3.51 -3.47
N GLU A 136 -12.69 -4.16 -4.62
CA GLU A 136 -11.35 -4.28 -5.20
C GLU A 136 -10.78 -2.90 -5.54
N VAL A 137 -9.49 -2.70 -5.22
CA VAL A 137 -8.83 -1.46 -5.61
C VAL A 137 -8.56 -1.46 -7.11
N VAL A 138 -9.17 -0.51 -7.82
CA VAL A 138 -9.01 -0.38 -9.28
C VAL A 138 -7.84 0.54 -9.65
N ASN A 139 -7.49 1.49 -8.78
CA ASN A 139 -6.39 2.43 -9.02
C ASN A 139 -5.72 2.84 -7.69
N LEU A 140 -4.85 1.97 -7.16
CA LEU A 140 -4.14 2.25 -5.91
C LEU A 140 -3.19 3.43 -6.04
N LYS A 141 -2.58 3.63 -7.22
CA LYS A 141 -1.70 4.77 -7.49
C LYS A 141 -2.40 6.10 -7.26
N GLN A 142 -3.64 6.24 -7.74
CA GLN A 142 -4.42 7.46 -7.52
C GLN A 142 -4.78 7.64 -6.04
N LEU A 143 -5.10 6.57 -5.31
CA LEU A 143 -5.36 6.66 -3.86
C LEU A 143 -4.11 7.09 -3.09
N VAL A 144 -2.93 6.58 -3.46
CA VAL A 144 -1.65 6.99 -2.89
C VAL A 144 -1.40 8.48 -3.14
N LEU A 145 -1.63 8.97 -4.35
CA LEU A 145 -1.56 10.39 -4.70
C LEU A 145 -2.55 11.23 -3.87
N ASP A 146 -3.79 10.76 -3.76
CA ASP A 146 -4.83 11.46 -3.02
C ASP A 146 -4.50 11.49 -1.51
N LEU A 147 -3.87 10.44 -0.95
CA LEU A 147 -3.36 10.43 0.44
C LEU A 147 -2.21 11.42 0.64
N GLU A 148 -1.27 11.47 -0.31
CA GLU A 148 -0.15 12.41 -0.30
C GLU A 148 -0.67 13.86 -0.25
N ASP A 149 -1.59 14.19 -1.17
CA ASP A 149 -2.17 15.53 -1.32
C ASP A 149 -3.11 15.92 -0.18
N ALA A 150 -4.05 15.05 0.19
CA ALA A 150 -5.14 15.42 1.09
C ALA A 150 -4.74 15.46 2.57
N VAL A 151 -3.68 14.74 2.95
CA VAL A 151 -3.40 14.42 4.36
C VAL A 151 -1.99 14.80 4.75
N LEU A 152 -1.01 14.57 3.89
CA LEU A 152 0.40 14.49 4.32
C LEU A 152 1.25 15.66 3.83
N ALA A 153 0.88 16.33 2.74
CA ALA A 153 1.60 17.50 2.22
C ALA A 153 1.71 18.68 3.21
N ASN A 154 0.78 18.78 4.17
CA ASN A 154 0.73 19.85 5.19
C ASN A 154 1.00 19.35 6.63
N ALA A 155 1.32 18.08 6.81
CA ALA A 155 1.43 17.45 8.13
C ALA A 155 2.83 17.54 8.76
N GLY A 156 3.84 17.99 8.01
CA GLY A 156 5.24 18.06 8.49
C GLY A 156 5.91 16.69 8.70
N VAL A 157 5.28 15.62 8.20
CA VAL A 157 5.77 14.23 8.26
C VAL A 157 6.24 13.79 6.88
N ASN A 158 6.94 12.65 6.81
CA ASN A 158 7.30 12.05 5.53
C ASN A 158 6.07 11.30 4.96
N PRO A 159 5.46 11.77 3.86
CA PRO A 159 4.23 11.17 3.32
C PRO A 159 4.40 9.70 2.95
N PHE A 160 5.56 9.36 2.38
CA PHE A 160 5.88 8.00 1.99
C PHE A 160 5.83 7.05 3.19
N GLU A 161 6.54 7.37 4.27
CA GLU A 161 6.59 6.50 5.46
C GLU A 161 5.20 6.33 6.10
N GLU A 162 4.39 7.39 6.18
CA GLU A 162 3.04 7.30 6.73
C GLU A 162 2.10 6.46 5.84
N ILE A 163 2.18 6.61 4.52
CA ILE A 163 1.41 5.78 3.57
C ILE A 163 1.77 4.30 3.73
N PHE A 164 3.06 3.96 3.92
CA PHE A 164 3.46 2.57 4.19
C PHE A 164 2.87 2.04 5.49
N LYS A 165 2.92 2.82 6.58
CA LYS A 165 2.34 2.42 7.87
C LYS A 165 0.83 2.17 7.72
N LEU A 166 0.12 3.00 6.95
CA LEU A 166 -1.30 2.81 6.64
C LEU A 166 -1.56 1.53 5.83
N ILE A 167 -0.79 1.29 4.76
CA ILE A 167 -0.91 0.10 3.93
C ILE A 167 -0.68 -1.16 4.77
N TYR A 168 0.36 -1.19 5.59
CA TYR A 168 0.66 -2.36 6.43
C TYR A 168 -0.37 -2.58 7.53
N ALA A 169 -0.85 -1.52 8.19
CA ALA A 169 -1.96 -1.64 9.14
C ALA A 169 -3.21 -2.21 8.46
N LYS A 170 -3.49 -1.80 7.22
CA LYS A 170 -4.61 -2.29 6.42
C LYS A 170 -4.44 -3.75 6.01
N LEU A 171 -3.27 -4.13 5.48
CA LEU A 171 -2.96 -5.53 5.16
C LEU A 171 -3.12 -6.41 6.39
N TYR A 172 -2.64 -5.95 7.55
CA TYR A 172 -2.78 -6.70 8.78
C TYR A 172 -4.26 -6.90 9.19
N ASP A 173 -5.08 -5.86 9.08
CA ASP A 173 -6.53 -5.99 9.36
C ASP A 173 -7.24 -6.93 8.38
N GLU A 174 -6.88 -6.91 7.10
CA GLU A 174 -7.45 -7.82 6.12
C GLU A 174 -7.01 -9.28 6.33
N LEU A 175 -5.80 -9.50 6.83
CA LEU A 175 -5.24 -10.83 7.10
C LEU A 175 -5.79 -11.46 8.38
N GLU A 176 -5.78 -10.72 9.49
CA GLU A 176 -6.03 -11.30 10.82
C GLU A 176 -7.49 -11.17 11.29
N THR A 177 -8.23 -10.18 10.81
CA THR A 177 -9.62 -10.01 11.23
C THR A 177 -10.52 -10.98 10.43
N PRO A 178 -11.24 -11.92 11.08
CA PRO A 178 -12.07 -12.93 10.41
C PRO A 178 -13.03 -12.31 9.39
N ALA A 179 -13.27 -12.93 8.23
CA ALA A 179 -13.98 -12.28 7.12
C ALA A 179 -15.33 -11.62 7.50
N ASN A 180 -16.09 -12.24 8.40
CA ASN A 180 -17.41 -11.78 8.86
C ASN A 180 -17.35 -10.79 10.04
N ASP A 181 -16.15 -10.54 10.57
CA ASP A 181 -15.94 -9.61 11.66
C ASP A 181 -15.68 -8.20 11.13
N ASN A 182 -15.98 -7.24 12.00
CA ASN A 182 -15.86 -5.84 11.71
C ASN A 182 -14.39 -5.42 11.54
N ARG A 183 -14.06 -4.81 10.40
CA ARG A 183 -12.75 -4.28 10.08
C ARG A 183 -12.27 -3.31 11.16
N ARG A 184 -11.00 -3.42 11.51
CA ARG A 184 -10.32 -2.53 12.46
C ARG A 184 -9.79 -1.28 11.76
N PHE A 185 -9.41 -1.40 10.49
CA PHE A 185 -8.99 -0.27 9.64
C PHE A 185 -10.23 0.48 9.13
N ARG A 186 -10.79 1.34 9.98
CA ARG A 186 -11.96 2.17 9.62
C ARG A 186 -12.10 3.38 10.53
N VAL A 187 -12.89 4.34 10.07
CA VAL A 187 -13.43 5.41 10.91
C VAL A 187 -14.55 4.85 11.78
N ILE A 188 -14.42 5.00 13.10
CA ILE A 188 -15.42 4.57 14.07
C ILE A 188 -16.42 5.70 14.30
N ALA A 189 -17.69 5.44 14.00
CA ALA A 189 -18.78 6.40 14.19
C ALA A 189 -18.85 6.87 15.65
N GLY A 190 -18.94 8.19 15.87
CA GLY A 190 -19.01 8.79 17.21
C GLY A 190 -17.69 8.80 18.00
N ALA A 191 -16.61 8.25 17.45
CA ALA A 191 -15.28 8.38 18.05
C ALA A 191 -14.62 9.70 17.65
N THR A 192 -13.84 10.29 18.56
CA THR A 192 -13.04 11.48 18.26
C THR A 192 -11.87 11.15 17.32
N ASN A 193 -11.30 12.16 16.67
CA ASN A 193 -10.09 11.99 15.86
C ASN A 193 -8.96 11.30 16.63
N LYS A 194 -8.74 11.68 17.89
CA LYS A 194 -7.77 11.05 18.77
C LYS A 194 -8.06 9.57 18.99
N GLN A 195 -9.31 9.20 19.26
CA GLN A 195 -9.69 7.78 19.45
C GLN A 195 -9.51 6.96 18.16
N ASN A 196 -9.83 7.53 17.00
CA ASN A 196 -9.56 6.90 15.70
C ASN A 196 -8.05 6.72 15.45
N LEU A 197 -7.24 7.73 15.78
CA LEU A 197 -5.79 7.65 15.70
C LEU A 197 -5.22 6.58 16.64
N ASP A 198 -5.67 6.53 17.89
CA ASP A 198 -5.25 5.53 18.88
C ASP A 198 -5.64 4.10 18.44
N ASN A 199 -6.81 3.93 17.81
CA ASN A 199 -7.22 2.66 17.20
C ASN A 199 -6.27 2.24 16.08
N LEU A 200 -5.96 3.16 15.16
CA LEU A 200 -5.06 2.89 14.06
C LEU A 200 -3.63 2.61 14.53
N LYS A 201 -3.12 3.37 15.52
CA LYS A 201 -1.81 3.11 16.14
C LYS A 201 -1.73 1.69 16.70
N ARG A 202 -2.75 1.24 17.44
CA ARG A 202 -2.81 -0.14 17.95
C ARG A 202 -2.81 -1.18 16.84
N LEU A 203 -3.56 -0.94 15.77
CA LEU A 203 -3.58 -1.84 14.60
C LEU A 203 -2.20 -1.93 13.93
N PHE A 204 -1.52 -0.80 13.79
CA PHE A 204 -0.15 -0.76 13.25
C PHE A 204 0.85 -1.46 14.17
N GLU A 205 0.77 -1.26 15.49
CA GLU A 205 1.61 -1.99 16.46
C GLU A 205 1.43 -3.51 16.34
N ASP A 206 0.20 -3.98 16.14
CA ASP A 206 -0.04 -5.41 15.93
C ASP A 206 0.56 -5.90 14.60
N SER A 207 0.48 -5.10 13.53
CA SER A 207 1.15 -5.41 12.26
C SER A 207 2.67 -5.56 12.40
N LYS A 208 3.32 -4.73 13.22
CA LYS A 208 4.75 -4.84 13.51
C LYS A 208 5.11 -6.13 14.22
N LYS A 209 4.24 -6.63 15.11
CA LYS A 209 4.49 -7.90 15.83
C LYS A 209 4.48 -9.10 14.90
N THR A 210 3.66 -9.06 13.86
CA THR A 210 3.59 -10.09 12.81
C THR A 210 4.75 -9.96 11.84
N TRP A 211 5.08 -8.74 11.41
CA TRP A 211 6.16 -8.49 10.45
C TRP A 211 7.30 -7.65 11.06
N ARG A 212 8.02 -8.27 12.00
CA ARG A 212 9.02 -7.62 12.89
C ARG A 212 10.22 -7.02 12.18
N ASP A 213 10.50 -7.45 10.96
CA ASP A 213 11.68 -7.07 10.19
C ASP A 213 11.36 -6.04 9.08
N ILE A 214 10.20 -5.39 9.17
CA ILE A 214 9.73 -4.35 8.23
C ILE A 214 9.88 -2.96 8.82
N PHE A 215 9.44 -2.79 10.06
CA PHE A 215 9.48 -1.53 10.79
C PHE A 215 10.33 -1.68 12.05
N LYS A 216 10.94 -0.58 12.48
CA LYS A 216 11.67 -0.55 13.75
C LYS A 216 10.67 -0.51 14.91
N ASP A 217 11.08 -0.99 16.08
CA ASP A 217 10.23 -0.97 17.28
C ASP A 217 9.67 0.42 17.60
N LYS A 218 10.50 1.46 17.38
CA LYS A 218 10.17 2.87 17.62
C LYS A 218 9.33 3.53 16.51
N ASP A 219 9.12 2.87 15.37
CA ASP A 219 8.32 3.46 14.30
C ASP A 219 6.86 3.48 14.77
N GLU A 220 6.21 4.64 14.74
CA GLU A 220 4.80 4.81 15.08
C GLU A 220 4.09 5.63 14.00
N ILE A 221 2.76 5.67 14.00
CA ILE A 221 2.02 6.56 13.09
C ILE A 221 2.11 8.00 13.59
N ASP A 222 2.63 8.89 12.74
CA ASP A 222 2.86 10.31 13.06
C ASP A 222 1.84 11.22 12.38
N ILE A 223 0.79 10.65 11.77
CA ILE A 223 -0.31 11.40 11.14
C ILE A 223 -1.01 12.30 12.17
N PRO A 224 -1.15 13.62 11.91
CA PRO A 224 -1.87 14.53 12.78
C PRO A 224 -3.34 14.12 12.98
N GLU A 225 -3.89 14.38 14.17
CA GLU A 225 -5.28 14.02 14.50
C GLU A 225 -6.30 14.58 13.48
N ASN A 226 -6.11 15.78 12.96
CA ASN A 226 -7.03 16.36 11.98
C ASN A 226 -6.97 15.70 10.59
N ALA A 227 -5.93 14.90 10.31
CA ALA A 227 -5.68 14.27 9.02
C ALA A 227 -6.04 12.77 8.99
N ILE A 228 -6.27 12.16 10.17
CA ILE A 228 -6.56 10.72 10.29
C ILE A 228 -7.84 10.29 9.56
N ILE A 229 -8.93 11.06 9.69
CA ILE A 229 -10.23 10.72 9.12
C ILE A 229 -10.17 10.70 7.59
N PRO A 230 -9.67 11.75 6.90
CA PRO A 230 -9.49 11.70 5.46
C PRO A 230 -8.57 10.56 5.00
N ALA A 231 -7.47 10.29 5.73
CA ALA A 231 -6.51 9.24 5.39
C ALA A 231 -7.15 7.85 5.40
N VAL A 232 -7.83 7.52 6.49
CA VAL A 232 -8.50 6.22 6.65
C VAL A 232 -9.66 6.11 5.67
N SER A 233 -10.42 7.19 5.44
CA SER A 233 -11.58 7.18 4.55
C SER A 233 -11.24 6.85 3.09
N LEU A 234 -10.06 7.24 2.61
CA LEU A 234 -9.60 6.91 1.25
C LEU A 234 -9.33 5.41 1.06
N LEU A 235 -8.85 4.74 2.10
CA LEU A 235 -8.40 3.34 2.01
C LEU A 235 -9.41 2.33 2.57
N GLN A 236 -10.23 2.69 3.56
CA GLN A 236 -11.05 1.73 4.33
C GLN A 236 -12.04 0.93 3.47
N LYS A 237 -12.55 1.51 2.38
CA LYS A 237 -13.56 0.87 1.51
C LYS A 237 -12.97 -0.16 0.54
N TYR A 238 -11.66 -0.15 0.33
CA TYR A 238 -11.01 -1.02 -0.64
C TYR A 238 -10.40 -2.23 0.06
N ARG A 239 -10.20 -3.34 -0.64
CA ARG A 239 -9.33 -4.44 -0.22
C ARG A 239 -8.02 -4.40 -0.98
N LEU A 240 -6.92 -4.72 -0.31
CA LEU A 240 -5.61 -4.87 -0.95
C LEU A 240 -5.35 -6.34 -1.32
N PHE A 241 -5.73 -7.29 -0.46
CA PHE A 241 -5.69 -8.71 -0.82
C PHE A 241 -6.75 -9.04 -1.86
N GLY A 242 -6.41 -9.96 -2.77
CA GLY A 242 -7.30 -10.39 -3.85
C GLY A 242 -7.48 -9.36 -4.98
N SER A 243 -6.95 -8.15 -4.83
CA SER A 243 -6.96 -7.14 -5.88
C SER A 243 -5.93 -7.44 -6.98
N ASN A 244 -6.11 -6.82 -8.14
CA ASN A 244 -5.21 -7.01 -9.27
C ASN A 244 -3.79 -6.56 -8.92
N LEU A 245 -2.84 -7.51 -8.95
CA LEU A 245 -1.43 -7.26 -8.61
C LEU A 245 -0.78 -6.17 -9.47
N GLN A 246 -1.21 -5.97 -10.71
CA GLN A 246 -0.70 -4.88 -11.55
C GLN A 246 -1.10 -3.51 -11.00
N VAL A 247 -2.31 -3.37 -10.47
CA VAL A 247 -2.79 -2.11 -9.86
C VAL A 247 -1.98 -1.77 -8.60
N ILE A 248 -1.66 -2.81 -7.82
CA ILE A 248 -0.83 -2.68 -6.62
C ILE A 248 0.59 -2.29 -7.00
N ASP A 249 1.14 -2.97 -7.99
CA ASP A 249 2.49 -2.76 -8.48
C ASP A 249 2.71 -1.34 -9.04
N ASP A 250 1.79 -0.84 -9.87
CA ASP A 250 1.83 0.51 -10.44
C ASP A 250 1.90 1.61 -9.36
N ALA A 251 1.25 1.37 -8.20
CA ALA A 251 1.26 2.28 -7.07
C ALA A 251 2.60 2.29 -6.33
N PHE A 252 3.18 1.12 -6.11
CA PHE A 252 4.48 1.01 -5.46
C PHE A 252 5.62 1.50 -6.36
N GLU A 253 5.54 1.28 -7.67
CA GLU A 253 6.50 1.85 -8.62
C GLU A 253 6.48 3.39 -8.57
N TYR A 254 5.28 3.99 -8.51
CA TYR A 254 5.13 5.43 -8.34
C TYR A 254 5.80 5.94 -7.05
N LEU A 255 5.56 5.25 -5.92
CA LEU A 255 6.14 5.60 -4.62
C LEU A 255 7.69 5.58 -4.64
N ILE A 256 8.30 4.65 -5.36
CA ILE A 256 9.77 4.55 -5.49
C ILE A 256 10.34 5.66 -6.39
N ASN A 257 9.66 5.94 -7.50
CA ASN A 257 10.15 6.86 -8.53
C ASN A 257 10.11 8.33 -8.11
N GLN A 258 9.16 8.73 -7.25
CA GLN A 258 9.12 10.08 -6.68
C GLN A 258 10.42 10.41 -5.91
N ASP A 259 10.93 9.45 -5.16
CA ASP A 259 12.04 9.65 -4.23
C ASP A 259 13.42 9.35 -4.88
N SER A 260 13.42 8.62 -6.00
CA SER A 260 14.65 8.25 -6.75
C SER A 260 15.19 9.37 -7.65
N LYS A 261 14.48 10.49 -7.80
CA LYS A 261 14.93 11.69 -8.56
C LYS A 261 16.25 12.29 -8.04
N GLY A 262 16.74 11.85 -6.87
CA GLY A 262 17.99 12.27 -6.23
C GLY A 262 19.27 11.45 -6.54
N GLY A 263 19.39 10.78 -7.70
CA GLY A 263 20.70 10.35 -8.21
C GLY A 263 21.26 8.99 -7.75
N LYS A 264 20.42 8.06 -7.25
CA LYS A 264 20.87 6.72 -6.83
C LYS A 264 21.02 5.69 -7.97
N GLY A 265 20.63 6.02 -9.21
CA GLY A 265 20.71 5.10 -10.36
C GLY A 265 19.91 3.81 -10.17
N GLN A 266 18.88 3.85 -9.32
CA GLN A 266 17.95 2.73 -9.11
C GLN A 266 16.95 2.76 -10.27
N TYR A 267 16.94 1.70 -11.07
CA TYR A 267 16.01 1.52 -12.18
C TYR A 267 15.17 0.28 -11.91
N PHE A 268 13.87 0.42 -12.07
CA PHE A 268 12.98 -0.72 -12.06
C PHE A 268 13.13 -1.51 -13.35
N THR A 269 13.27 -2.83 -13.23
CA THR A 269 13.26 -3.70 -14.39
C THR A 269 11.85 -3.70 -14.98
N PRO A 270 11.65 -3.30 -16.25
CA PRO A 270 10.31 -3.27 -16.84
C PRO A 270 9.68 -4.67 -16.82
N ARG A 271 8.37 -4.74 -16.53
CA ARG A 271 7.66 -6.01 -16.31
C ARG A 271 7.75 -7.00 -17.47
N PHE A 272 7.77 -6.49 -18.70
CA PHE A 272 7.95 -7.32 -19.90
C PHE A 272 9.35 -7.94 -20.00
N VAL A 273 10.39 -7.26 -19.47
CA VAL A 273 11.76 -7.81 -19.40
C VAL A 273 11.81 -8.90 -18.34
N ILE A 274 11.23 -8.66 -17.16
CA ILE A 274 11.13 -9.66 -16.10
C ILE A 274 10.43 -10.92 -16.61
N ASP A 275 9.24 -10.77 -17.19
CA ASP A 275 8.44 -11.86 -17.74
C ASP A 275 9.19 -12.64 -18.82
N MET A 276 9.90 -11.95 -19.72
CA MET A 276 10.76 -12.59 -20.72
C MET A 276 11.84 -13.44 -20.06
N CYS A 277 12.61 -12.89 -19.12
CA CYS A 277 13.69 -13.62 -18.43
C CYS A 277 13.16 -14.86 -17.68
N VAL A 278 12.05 -14.72 -16.96
CA VAL A 278 11.40 -15.84 -16.24
C VAL A 278 10.95 -16.93 -17.23
N LYS A 279 10.33 -16.55 -18.35
CA LYS A 279 9.89 -17.49 -19.40
C LYS A 279 11.06 -18.17 -20.12
N MET A 280 12.23 -17.53 -20.19
CA MET A 280 13.44 -18.15 -20.73
C MET A 280 14.02 -19.20 -19.79
N LEU A 281 14.07 -18.90 -18.48
CA LEU A 281 14.61 -19.81 -17.46
C LEU A 281 13.63 -20.94 -17.08
N ARG A 282 12.32 -20.71 -17.21
CA ARG A 282 11.24 -21.70 -16.99
C ARG A 282 11.33 -22.40 -15.62
N PRO A 283 11.36 -21.65 -14.50
CA PRO A 283 11.57 -22.18 -13.16
C PRO A 283 10.62 -23.33 -12.82
N LYS A 284 11.09 -24.27 -12.00
CA LYS A 284 10.39 -25.46 -11.55
C LYS A 284 9.98 -25.38 -10.09
N LYS A 285 8.96 -26.16 -9.74
CA LYS A 285 8.39 -26.20 -8.37
C LYS A 285 9.36 -26.73 -7.30
N ASN A 286 10.49 -27.33 -7.70
CA ASN A 286 11.53 -27.87 -6.83
C ASN A 286 12.84 -27.08 -6.91
N GLU A 287 12.87 -26.00 -7.70
CA GLU A 287 14.01 -25.10 -7.81
C GLU A 287 13.85 -23.92 -6.85
N VAL A 288 14.97 -23.42 -6.34
CA VAL A 288 15.05 -22.25 -5.47
C VAL A 288 15.59 -21.08 -6.27
N VAL A 289 14.81 -20.01 -6.31
CA VAL A 289 15.09 -18.77 -7.02
C VAL A 289 15.60 -17.72 -6.03
N VAL A 290 16.69 -17.04 -6.38
CA VAL A 290 17.19 -15.88 -5.65
C VAL A 290 17.28 -14.64 -6.54
N ASP A 291 16.90 -13.49 -5.97
CA ASP A 291 17.16 -12.16 -6.51
C ASP A 291 18.04 -11.38 -5.53
N THR A 292 19.27 -11.07 -5.92
CA THR A 292 20.27 -10.44 -5.04
C THR A 292 20.24 -8.90 -5.09
N ALA A 293 19.39 -8.30 -5.93
CA ALA A 293 19.20 -6.86 -6.02
C ALA A 293 17.71 -6.57 -6.29
N ALA A 294 16.87 -7.03 -5.36
CA ALA A 294 15.49 -7.37 -5.68
C ALA A 294 14.56 -6.19 -5.95
N GLY A 295 14.88 -4.99 -5.48
CA GLY A 295 13.98 -3.85 -5.54
C GLY A 295 12.61 -4.19 -4.93
N SER A 296 11.57 -4.17 -5.76
CA SER A 296 10.20 -4.57 -5.40
C SER A 296 9.91 -6.08 -5.44
N ALA A 297 10.93 -6.92 -5.51
CA ALA A 297 10.82 -8.37 -5.68
C ALA A 297 10.10 -8.80 -6.98
N GLY A 298 10.26 -8.00 -8.04
CA GLY A 298 9.59 -8.22 -9.31
C GLY A 298 9.88 -9.57 -9.96
N PHE A 299 11.15 -10.00 -9.95
CA PHE A 299 11.53 -11.31 -10.49
C PHE A 299 10.90 -12.46 -9.70
N LEU A 300 10.87 -12.36 -8.37
CA LEU A 300 10.26 -13.41 -7.53
C LEU A 300 8.76 -13.52 -7.77
N LEU A 301 8.07 -12.38 -7.87
CA LEU A 301 6.64 -12.36 -8.16
C LEU A 301 6.32 -13.07 -9.48
N HIS A 302 7.05 -12.76 -10.54
CA HIS A 302 6.84 -13.37 -11.85
C HIS A 302 7.27 -14.85 -11.86
N ALA A 303 8.35 -15.22 -11.17
CA ALA A 303 8.74 -16.61 -11.00
C ALA A 303 7.65 -17.43 -10.28
N MET A 304 7.07 -16.86 -9.21
CA MET A 304 5.95 -17.44 -8.48
C MET A 304 4.74 -17.68 -9.37
N GLN A 305 4.30 -16.64 -10.08
CA GLN A 305 3.17 -16.71 -11.00
C GLN A 305 3.42 -17.71 -12.12
N TYR A 306 4.64 -17.77 -12.67
CA TYR A 306 5.01 -18.72 -13.70
C TYR A 306 4.91 -20.17 -13.18
N VAL A 307 5.48 -20.47 -12.01
CA VAL A 307 5.45 -21.81 -11.42
C VAL A 307 4.02 -22.23 -11.06
N TRP A 308 3.23 -21.33 -10.47
CA TRP A 308 1.81 -21.61 -10.20
C TRP A 308 1.02 -21.88 -11.48
N SER A 309 1.28 -21.14 -12.56
CA SER A 309 0.53 -21.28 -13.81
C SER A 309 0.98 -22.48 -14.67
N ASN A 310 2.22 -22.96 -14.51
CA ASN A 310 2.80 -23.95 -15.41
C ASN A 310 3.18 -25.27 -14.73
N GLU A 311 3.56 -25.26 -13.45
CA GLU A 311 4.10 -26.43 -12.74
C GLU A 311 3.21 -26.92 -11.60
N ILE A 312 2.46 -26.00 -10.97
CA ILE A 312 1.54 -26.27 -9.86
C ILE A 312 0.12 -25.88 -10.30
N THR A 313 -0.41 -26.55 -11.32
CA THR A 313 -1.79 -26.31 -11.81
C THR A 313 -2.79 -27.23 -11.10
N PRO A 314 -4.10 -26.91 -11.09
CA PRO A 314 -5.12 -27.80 -10.53
C PRO A 314 -5.06 -29.22 -11.13
N GLU A 315 -4.78 -29.34 -12.43
CA GLU A 315 -4.67 -30.62 -13.14
C GLU A 315 -3.44 -31.42 -12.69
N LYS A 316 -2.31 -30.75 -12.42
CA LYS A 316 -1.06 -31.39 -12.01
C LYS A 316 -1.04 -31.75 -10.53
N ALA A 317 -1.61 -30.90 -9.67
CA ALA A 317 -1.51 -31.02 -8.22
C ALA A 317 -2.75 -31.65 -7.56
N GLY A 318 -3.91 -31.61 -8.23
CA GLY A 318 -5.18 -32.10 -7.70
C GLY A 318 -5.49 -31.49 -6.33
N ALA A 319 -5.81 -32.34 -5.35
CA ALA A 319 -6.10 -31.92 -3.98
C ALA A 319 -4.93 -31.19 -3.27
N ARG A 320 -3.70 -31.29 -3.78
CA ARG A 320 -2.53 -30.60 -3.21
C ARG A 320 -2.29 -29.20 -3.80
N TYR A 321 -3.14 -28.74 -4.72
CA TYR A 321 -2.93 -27.47 -5.43
C TYR A 321 -2.60 -26.30 -4.50
N GLU A 322 -3.46 -25.99 -3.53
CA GLU A 322 -3.20 -24.87 -2.60
C GLU A 322 -1.98 -25.11 -1.70
N VAL A 323 -1.80 -26.33 -1.21
CA VAL A 323 -0.65 -26.68 -0.34
C VAL A 323 0.67 -26.55 -1.09
N ASP A 324 0.73 -27.04 -2.33
CA ASP A 324 1.92 -26.98 -3.16
C ASP A 324 2.24 -25.52 -3.56
N ARG A 325 1.22 -24.70 -3.83
CA ARG A 325 1.39 -23.26 -4.12
C ARG A 325 2.01 -22.51 -2.95
N VAL A 326 1.43 -22.65 -1.76
CA VAL A 326 1.93 -22.03 -0.52
C VAL A 326 3.32 -22.54 -0.21
N ARG A 327 3.56 -23.86 -0.29
CA ARG A 327 4.88 -24.45 -0.01
C ARG A 327 5.96 -23.88 -0.93
N TYR A 328 5.67 -23.71 -2.22
CA TYR A 328 6.62 -23.13 -3.16
C TYR A 328 6.94 -21.68 -2.80
N ALA A 329 5.91 -20.84 -2.59
CA ALA A 329 6.12 -19.44 -2.28
C ALA A 329 6.90 -19.22 -0.96
N GLU A 330 6.65 -20.07 0.03
CA GLU A 330 7.33 -20.00 1.33
C GLU A 330 8.80 -20.45 1.31
N ASN A 331 9.16 -21.40 0.43
CA ASN A 331 10.43 -22.14 0.55
C ASN A 331 11.35 -22.08 -0.67
N SER A 332 10.89 -21.48 -1.78
CA SER A 332 11.61 -21.50 -3.05
C SER A 332 11.92 -20.12 -3.61
N LEU A 333 11.53 -19.03 -2.94
CA LEU A 333 11.72 -17.66 -3.42
C LEU A 333 12.43 -16.83 -2.36
N TYR A 334 13.58 -16.25 -2.72
CA TYR A 334 14.39 -15.46 -1.81
C TYR A 334 14.89 -14.18 -2.47
N ALA A 335 14.85 -13.08 -1.73
CA ALA A 335 15.34 -11.80 -2.21
C ALA A 335 16.27 -11.16 -1.20
N ILE A 336 17.21 -10.37 -1.71
CA ILE A 336 18.10 -9.51 -0.94
C ILE A 336 18.09 -8.13 -1.59
N ASP A 337 17.95 -7.09 -0.77
CA ASP A 337 18.17 -5.71 -1.21
C ASP A 337 18.80 -4.88 -0.09
N PHE A 338 19.64 -3.92 -0.48
CA PHE A 338 20.36 -3.05 0.44
C PHE A 338 19.61 -1.75 0.76
N ASP A 339 18.55 -1.42 0.03
CA ASP A 339 17.71 -0.24 0.28
C ASP A 339 16.49 -0.66 1.14
N PRO A 340 16.34 -0.12 2.36
CA PRO A 340 15.31 -0.58 3.28
C PRO A 340 13.89 -0.28 2.78
N ARG A 341 13.70 0.73 1.93
CA ARG A 341 12.39 1.05 1.35
C ARG A 341 12.02 0.04 0.27
N SER A 342 12.99 -0.32 -0.58
CA SER A 342 12.83 -1.38 -1.58
C SER A 342 12.44 -2.70 -0.90
N VAL A 343 13.12 -3.05 0.20
CA VAL A 343 12.74 -4.20 1.04
C VAL A 343 11.30 -4.09 1.52
N LYS A 344 10.88 -2.97 2.15
CA LYS A 344 9.48 -2.78 2.59
C LYS A 344 8.47 -2.98 1.45
N ILE A 345 8.82 -2.60 0.22
CA ILE A 345 7.95 -2.74 -0.94
C ILE A 345 7.92 -4.18 -1.44
N GLY A 346 9.08 -4.79 -1.67
CA GLY A 346 9.15 -6.18 -2.09
C GLY A 346 8.43 -7.08 -1.10
N LYS A 347 8.52 -6.77 0.19
CA LYS A 347 7.79 -7.46 1.23
C LYS A 347 6.26 -7.33 1.11
N ALA A 348 5.75 -6.10 0.95
CA ALA A 348 4.32 -5.87 0.77
C ALA A 348 3.80 -6.55 -0.51
N MET A 349 4.54 -6.44 -1.61
CA MET A 349 4.20 -7.07 -2.90
C MET A 349 4.09 -8.58 -2.79
N MET A 350 5.10 -9.22 -2.19
CA MET A 350 5.12 -10.66 -2.01
C MET A 350 4.00 -11.14 -1.07
N LEU A 351 3.75 -10.39 0.01
CA LEU A 351 2.63 -10.67 0.93
C LEU A 351 1.28 -10.60 0.20
N ILE A 352 1.00 -9.51 -0.52
CA ILE A 352 -0.25 -9.32 -1.27
C ILE A 352 -0.43 -10.40 -2.33
N ALA A 353 0.66 -10.83 -2.95
CA ALA A 353 0.66 -11.92 -3.92
C ALA A 353 0.45 -13.31 -3.31
N GLY A 354 0.43 -13.42 -1.97
CA GLY A 354 0.13 -14.65 -1.25
C GLY A 354 1.35 -15.51 -0.94
N ASP A 355 2.53 -14.90 -0.77
CA ASP A 355 3.76 -15.64 -0.45
C ASP A 355 3.83 -16.15 1.00
N GLY A 356 3.08 -15.53 1.90
CA GLY A 356 2.92 -15.90 3.31
C GLY A 356 4.12 -15.63 4.22
N LYS A 357 5.34 -15.47 3.69
CA LYS A 357 6.57 -15.37 4.50
C LYS A 357 7.53 -14.25 4.15
N THR A 358 7.30 -13.59 3.02
CA THR A 358 7.90 -12.30 2.74
C THR A 358 9.43 -12.38 2.76
N ASN A 359 9.98 -13.39 2.06
CA ASN A 359 11.40 -13.82 2.06
C ASN A 359 12.38 -12.80 1.42
N VAL A 360 12.13 -11.51 1.60
CA VAL A 360 12.96 -10.39 1.15
C VAL A 360 13.80 -9.90 2.33
N THR A 361 15.12 -9.92 2.19
CA THR A 361 16.05 -9.63 3.29
C THR A 361 16.74 -8.28 3.06
N TYR A 362 16.76 -7.44 4.11
CA TYR A 362 17.58 -6.23 4.12
C TYR A 362 19.04 -6.60 4.39
N ALA A 363 19.86 -6.59 3.35
CA ALA A 363 21.29 -6.85 3.47
C ALA A 363 22.07 -6.34 2.25
N ASN A 364 23.39 -6.15 2.41
CA ASN A 364 24.28 -5.91 1.28
C ASN A 364 24.69 -7.25 0.66
N SER A 365 24.15 -7.59 -0.51
CA SER A 365 24.49 -8.83 -1.22
C SER A 365 25.97 -8.92 -1.57
N LEU A 366 26.66 -7.79 -1.69
CA LEU A 366 28.10 -7.78 -1.97
C LEU A 366 28.97 -8.03 -0.73
N ASP A 367 28.42 -7.95 0.48
CA ASP A 367 29.19 -8.08 1.72
C ASP A 367 28.43 -8.88 2.78
N SER A 368 28.45 -10.21 2.61
CA SER A 368 27.73 -11.16 3.45
C SER A 368 28.30 -11.34 4.86
N GLU A 369 29.53 -10.88 5.09
CA GLU A 369 30.11 -10.83 6.44
C GLU A 369 29.35 -9.83 7.35
N LEU A 370 28.77 -8.78 6.77
CA LEU A 370 27.99 -7.76 7.47
C LEU A 370 26.51 -8.14 7.67
N TRP A 371 26.10 -9.33 7.21
CA TRP A 371 24.73 -9.79 7.39
C TRP A 371 24.42 -10.01 8.88
N SER A 372 23.19 -9.66 9.27
CA SER A 372 22.70 -9.97 10.61
C SER A 372 22.57 -11.49 10.82
N ASP A 373 22.49 -11.92 12.07
CA ASP A 373 22.32 -13.34 12.40
C ASP A 373 21.04 -13.92 11.78
N GLU A 374 19.96 -13.13 11.69
CA GLU A 374 18.71 -13.53 11.03
C GLU A 374 18.90 -13.74 9.52
N ALA A 375 19.62 -12.84 8.86
CA ALA A 375 19.94 -12.97 7.44
C ALA A 375 20.81 -14.22 7.20
N LYS A 376 21.87 -14.42 7.98
CA LYS A 376 22.72 -15.61 7.88
C LYS A 376 21.91 -16.89 8.12
N ALA A 377 21.06 -16.93 9.15
CA ALA A 377 20.22 -18.08 9.46
C ALA A 377 19.24 -18.42 8.31
N ARG A 378 18.66 -17.41 7.65
CA ARG A 378 17.75 -17.59 6.52
C ARG A 378 18.42 -18.29 5.34
N PHE A 379 19.67 -17.92 5.05
CA PHE A 379 20.40 -18.37 3.87
C PHE A 379 21.32 -19.57 4.11
N LYS A 380 21.61 -19.92 5.37
CA LYS A 380 22.55 -20.98 5.75
C LYS A 380 22.26 -22.33 5.09
N LYS A 381 20.99 -22.67 4.90
CA LYS A 381 20.56 -23.93 4.27
C LYS A 381 20.87 -24.04 2.77
N TYR A 382 21.26 -22.93 2.14
CA TYR A 382 21.61 -22.85 0.73
C TYR A 382 23.12 -22.71 0.52
N LEU A 383 23.94 -22.85 1.56
CA LEU A 383 25.39 -22.80 1.38
C LEU A 383 25.89 -24.00 0.60
N HIS A 384 26.83 -23.73 -0.30
CA HIS A 384 27.56 -24.78 -0.99
C HIS A 384 28.34 -25.63 0.00
N THR A 385 28.25 -26.94 -0.17
CA THR A 385 29.01 -27.91 0.63
C THR A 385 30.22 -28.39 -0.18
N PHE A 386 31.40 -27.98 0.27
CA PHE A 386 32.68 -28.42 -0.27
C PHE A 386 33.10 -29.77 0.33
N ASP A 387 34.07 -30.45 -0.29
CA ASP A 387 34.66 -31.67 0.26
C ASP A 387 35.53 -31.42 1.51
N ASP A 388 36.04 -30.18 1.66
CA ASP A 388 36.97 -29.79 2.71
C ASP A 388 36.27 -29.14 3.91
N TYR A 389 36.58 -29.63 5.11
CA TYR A 389 35.99 -29.15 6.37
C TYR A 389 36.33 -27.69 6.66
N ASP A 390 37.60 -27.29 6.49
CA ASP A 390 38.03 -25.92 6.81
C ASP A 390 37.40 -24.90 5.86
N THR A 391 37.22 -25.28 4.59
CA THR A 391 36.52 -24.47 3.58
C THR A 391 35.03 -24.35 3.91
N ASN A 392 34.38 -25.44 4.31
CA ASN A 392 33.00 -25.39 4.80
C ASN A 392 32.85 -24.50 6.04
N ALA A 393 33.76 -24.58 7.01
CA ALA A 393 33.73 -23.74 8.20
C ALA A 393 33.85 -22.25 7.84
N LYS A 394 34.76 -21.91 6.92
CA LYS A 394 34.91 -20.54 6.40
C LYS A 394 33.67 -20.08 5.63
N ASN A 395 33.09 -20.93 4.78
CA ASN A 395 31.88 -20.59 4.04
C ASN A 395 30.69 -20.38 4.99
N GLN A 396 30.56 -21.16 6.07
CA GLN A 396 29.52 -20.95 7.08
C GLN A 396 29.68 -19.64 7.87
N GLU A 397 30.92 -19.21 8.11
CA GLU A 397 31.20 -17.95 8.81
C GLU A 397 30.95 -16.73 7.90
N LYS A 398 31.48 -16.81 6.66
CA LYS A 398 31.53 -15.70 5.71
C LYS A 398 30.35 -15.64 4.76
N MET A 399 29.62 -16.73 4.56
CA MET A 399 28.44 -16.83 3.70
C MET A 399 28.76 -16.41 2.25
N THR A 400 29.72 -17.07 1.60
CA THR A 400 30.25 -16.65 0.28
C THR A 400 29.71 -17.47 -0.89
N ASP A 401 29.49 -18.76 -0.70
CA ASP A 401 29.18 -19.70 -1.78
C ASP A 401 27.86 -20.42 -1.51
N PHE A 402 26.94 -20.38 -2.48
CA PHE A 402 25.56 -20.85 -2.36
C PHE A 402 25.12 -21.72 -3.54
N ASP A 403 24.25 -22.70 -3.26
CA ASP A 403 23.64 -23.63 -4.22
C ASP A 403 22.18 -23.24 -4.53
N PHE A 404 21.96 -22.02 -5.05
CA PHE A 404 20.66 -21.65 -5.62
C PHE A 404 20.53 -22.21 -7.04
N ASP A 405 19.34 -22.70 -7.39
CA ASP A 405 19.10 -23.26 -8.74
C ASP A 405 19.00 -22.16 -9.80
N ILE A 406 18.39 -21.01 -9.46
CA ILE A 406 18.15 -19.90 -10.38
C ILE A 406 18.51 -18.58 -9.72
N VAL A 407 19.31 -17.79 -10.41
CA VAL A 407 19.54 -16.37 -10.08
C VAL A 407 18.83 -15.51 -11.12
N LEU A 408 17.88 -14.71 -10.66
CA LEU A 408 17.17 -13.70 -11.46
C LEU A 408 17.36 -12.35 -10.78
N THR A 409 18.26 -11.52 -11.30
CA THR A 409 18.64 -10.26 -10.66
C THR A 409 18.89 -9.17 -11.70
N ASN A 410 18.61 -7.93 -11.34
CA ASN A 410 19.02 -6.76 -12.11
C ASN A 410 19.89 -5.85 -11.22
N PRO A 411 21.21 -6.03 -11.23
CA PRO A 411 22.09 -5.36 -10.30
C PRO A 411 22.18 -3.84 -10.56
N PRO A 412 22.63 -3.06 -9.56
CA PRO A 412 22.77 -1.61 -9.74
C PRO A 412 23.91 -1.27 -10.72
N PHE A 413 23.57 -0.58 -11.82
CA PHE A 413 24.53 -0.11 -12.82
C PHE A 413 25.30 1.16 -12.43
N ALA A 414 24.89 1.82 -11.34
CA ALA A 414 25.51 3.05 -10.86
C ALA A 414 26.29 2.80 -9.57
N GLY A 415 27.46 3.44 -9.48
CA GLY A 415 28.33 3.41 -8.31
C GLY A 415 29.53 2.48 -8.47
N GLU A 416 30.56 2.77 -7.68
CA GLU A 416 31.83 2.04 -7.67
C GLU A 416 32.07 1.45 -6.28
N VAL A 417 32.65 0.26 -6.26
CA VAL A 417 33.22 -0.39 -5.07
C VAL A 417 34.73 -0.23 -5.08
N LYS A 418 35.30 0.09 -3.92
CA LYS A 418 36.73 0.32 -3.70
C LYS A 418 37.19 -0.38 -2.43
N GLY A 419 38.49 -0.55 -2.30
CA GLY A 419 39.11 -1.06 -1.08
C GLY A 419 38.95 -2.56 -0.91
N THR A 420 38.94 -3.01 0.34
CA THR A 420 39.06 -4.42 0.73
C THR A 420 37.91 -5.31 0.26
N LEU A 421 36.74 -4.73 -0.04
CA LEU A 421 35.60 -5.48 -0.57
C LEU A 421 35.93 -6.16 -1.91
N LEU A 422 36.76 -5.51 -2.75
CA LEU A 422 37.20 -6.09 -4.02
C LEU A 422 37.98 -7.39 -3.84
N ASN A 423 38.64 -7.59 -2.70
CA ASN A 423 39.44 -8.78 -2.44
C ASN A 423 38.59 -10.04 -2.29
N LYS A 424 37.28 -9.88 -2.12
CA LYS A 424 36.31 -10.98 -2.01
C LYS A 424 35.86 -11.52 -3.38
N TYR A 425 36.18 -10.82 -4.47
CA TYR A 425 35.67 -11.14 -5.81
C TYR A 425 36.81 -11.37 -6.79
N ASP A 426 36.67 -12.37 -7.67
CA ASP A 426 37.67 -12.64 -8.70
C ASP A 426 37.86 -11.46 -9.66
N LEU A 427 36.77 -10.79 -10.03
CA LEU A 427 36.78 -9.58 -10.87
C LEU A 427 37.31 -8.33 -10.14
N GLY A 428 37.56 -8.43 -8.84
CA GLY A 428 38.31 -7.43 -8.07
C GLY A 428 39.82 -7.44 -8.33
N PHE A 429 40.32 -8.43 -9.08
CA PHE A 429 41.72 -8.57 -9.47
C PHE A 429 41.93 -8.24 -10.96
N LYS A 430 43.19 -7.97 -11.33
CA LYS A 430 43.60 -7.80 -12.73
C LYS A 430 43.89 -9.15 -13.36
N PHE A 431 43.56 -9.28 -14.64
CA PHE A 431 43.85 -10.47 -15.43
C PHE A 431 45.01 -10.17 -16.40
N ASN A 432 45.84 -11.17 -16.68
CA ASN A 432 46.90 -11.06 -17.68
C ASN A 432 46.31 -11.21 -19.11
N LYS A 433 47.18 -11.21 -20.14
CA LYS A 433 46.75 -11.35 -21.54
C LYS A 433 46.12 -12.70 -21.86
N ASP A 434 46.37 -13.70 -21.03
CA ASP A 434 45.88 -15.08 -21.14
C ASP A 434 44.63 -15.31 -20.28
N PHE A 435 44.03 -14.24 -19.73
CA PHE A 435 42.86 -14.27 -18.84
C PHE A 435 43.08 -15.03 -17.53
N GLU A 436 44.32 -15.09 -17.04
CA GLU A 436 44.62 -15.63 -15.71
C GLU A 436 44.60 -14.52 -14.65
N ARG A 437 43.98 -14.81 -13.49
CA ARG A 437 43.89 -13.89 -12.34
C ARG A 437 45.29 -13.61 -11.77
N THR A 438 45.69 -12.35 -11.72
CA THR A 438 46.95 -11.91 -11.10
C THR A 438 46.75 -11.56 -9.63
N SER A 439 47.84 -11.39 -8.88
CA SER A 439 47.79 -10.88 -7.49
C SER A 439 47.56 -9.37 -7.39
N LYS A 440 47.46 -8.64 -8.51
CA LYS A 440 47.26 -7.20 -8.52
C LYS A 440 45.76 -6.88 -8.47
N HIS A 441 45.37 -6.05 -7.52
CA HIS A 441 43.98 -5.61 -7.37
C HIS A 441 43.61 -4.52 -8.39
N GLN A 442 42.31 -4.46 -8.70
CA GLN A 442 41.68 -3.29 -9.31
C GLN A 442 41.59 -2.16 -8.28
N ASN A 443 41.74 -0.92 -8.73
CA ASN A 443 41.61 0.25 -7.82
C ASN A 443 40.14 0.51 -7.45
N LYS A 444 39.24 0.16 -8.36
CA LYS A 444 37.80 0.34 -8.29
C LYS A 444 37.13 -0.61 -9.27
N MET A 445 35.93 -1.08 -8.95
CA MET A 445 35.05 -1.74 -9.91
C MET A 445 33.63 -1.19 -9.83
N THR A 446 32.89 -1.23 -10.94
CA THR A 446 31.46 -0.92 -10.92
C THR A 446 30.70 -2.02 -10.21
N ARG A 447 29.57 -1.68 -9.58
CA ARG A 447 28.83 -2.63 -8.74
C ARG A 447 28.31 -3.82 -9.53
N ASP A 448 27.66 -3.56 -10.66
CA ASP A 448 27.14 -4.56 -11.60
C ASP A 448 28.14 -5.67 -11.96
N VAL A 449 29.42 -5.32 -12.13
CA VAL A 449 30.48 -6.30 -12.43
C VAL A 449 30.70 -7.27 -11.27
N LEU A 450 30.53 -6.84 -10.02
CA LEU A 450 30.70 -7.71 -8.84
C LEU A 450 29.47 -8.61 -8.58
N PHE A 451 28.38 -8.42 -9.32
CA PHE A 451 27.21 -9.30 -9.29
C PHE A 451 27.29 -10.43 -10.34
N ILE A 452 28.36 -10.45 -11.16
CA ILE A 452 28.73 -11.57 -12.05
C ILE A 452 29.60 -12.53 -11.23
#